data_AF-A0A1R3FPV7-F1
#
_entry.id   AF-A0A1R3FPV7-F1
#
_cell.length_a   1.000
_cell.length_b   1.000
_cell.length_c   1.000
_cell.angle_alpha   90.00
_cell.angle_beta   90.00
_cell.angle_gamma   90.00
#
_symmetry.space_group_name_H-M   'P 1'
#
loop_
_entity.id
_entity.type
_entity.pdbx_description
1 polymer ?
#
loop_
_entity_poly.entity_id
_entity_poly.type
_entity_poly.pdbx_seq_one_letter_code
_entity_poly.pdbx_strand_id
1 'polypeptide(L)'
;MDCININLEAHRCPDMQIKLRLKLKSWVEMSKYQGTQALVRSIDPMFLGNLKAYLNSETLMENVEIVQIETKELTSQDIQEIIVGSLNSFDVEDFSGASHYYAVLLKITSEDASYE
;
A
#
# COMPACT_ATOMS: atom_id res chain seq x y z
N MET A 1 13.52 -9.42 9.01
CA MET A 1 13.40 -8.21 8.19
C MET A 1 12.00 -7.70 8.41
N ASP A 2 11.86 -6.56 9.05
CA ASP A 2 10.55 -6.01 9.42
C ASP A 2 9.94 -5.34 8.19
N CYS A 3 9.15 -6.12 7.45
CA CYS A 3 8.32 -5.62 6.35
C CYS A 3 6.94 -5.29 6.92
N ILE A 4 6.55 -4.02 6.87
CA ILE A 4 5.20 -3.64 7.30
C ILE A 4 4.17 -4.00 6.23
N ASN A 5 2.95 -4.29 6.65
CA ASN A 5 1.83 -4.54 5.74
C ASN A 5 0.87 -3.35 5.77
N ILE A 6 0.71 -2.70 4.62
CA ILE A 6 -0.26 -1.60 4.44
C ILE A 6 -1.41 -2.14 3.60
N ASN A 7 -2.50 -2.56 4.27
CA ASN A 7 -3.72 -2.99 3.60
C ASN A 7 -4.67 -1.80 3.39
N LEU A 8 -4.95 -1.46 2.14
CA LEU A 8 -5.93 -0.43 1.78
C LEU A 8 -7.38 -0.96 1.80
N GLU A 9 -7.57 -2.24 2.10
CA GLU A 9 -8.87 -2.90 2.28
C GLU A 9 -9.77 -2.72 1.04
N ALA A 10 -11.08 -2.57 1.24
CA ALA A 10 -12.05 -2.35 0.17
C ALA A 10 -12.17 -0.89 -0.29
N HIS A 11 -11.32 0.03 0.20
CA HIS A 11 -11.39 1.43 -0.21
C HIS A 11 -11.12 1.60 -1.72
N ARG A 12 -11.88 2.47 -2.38
CA ARG A 12 -11.67 2.89 -3.78
C ARG A 12 -11.31 4.37 -3.86
N CYS A 13 -10.91 4.85 -5.04
CA CYS A 13 -10.77 6.28 -5.27
C CYS A 13 -12.08 7.03 -4.94
N PRO A 14 -12.04 8.13 -4.16
CA PRO A 14 -10.85 8.85 -3.69
C PRO A 14 -10.27 8.37 -2.35
N ASP A 15 -11.03 7.64 -1.52
CA ASP A 15 -10.65 7.27 -0.15
C ASP A 15 -9.38 6.42 -0.08
N MET A 16 -9.21 5.52 -1.04
CA MET A 16 -7.98 4.73 -1.21
C MET A 16 -6.75 5.62 -1.30
N GLN A 17 -6.81 6.74 -2.04
CA GLN A 17 -5.69 7.65 -2.21
C GLN A 17 -5.36 8.37 -0.89
N ILE A 18 -6.38 8.82 -0.17
CA ILE A 18 -6.20 9.48 1.13
C ILE A 18 -5.51 8.51 2.09
N LYS A 19 -6.01 7.27 2.18
CA LYS A 19 -5.45 6.23 3.05
C LYS A 19 -4.03 5.84 2.64
N LEU A 20 -3.76 5.68 1.34
CA LEU A 20 -2.44 5.40 0.79
C LEU A 20 -1.42 6.46 1.21
N ARG A 21 -1.73 7.73 0.97
CA ARG A 21 -0.83 8.85 1.27
C ARG A 21 -0.54 8.94 2.77
N LEU A 22 -1.56 8.87 3.61
CA LEU A 22 -1.41 8.92 5.06
C LEU A 22 -0.53 7.77 5.59
N LYS A 23 -0.78 6.54 5.13
CA LYS A 23 -0.03 5.36 5.59
C LYS A 23 1.42 5.36 5.10
N LEU A 24 1.67 5.73 3.84
CA LEU A 24 3.02 5.80 3.31
C LEU A 24 3.83 6.91 3.98
N LYS A 25 3.25 8.10 4.15
CA LYS A 25 3.91 9.20 4.86
C LYS A 25 4.30 8.79 6.28
N SER A 26 3.37 8.22 7.03
CA SER A 26 3.64 7.72 8.39
C SER A 26 4.73 6.66 8.40
N TRP A 27 4.75 5.74 7.44
CA TRP A 27 5.78 4.72 7.35
C TRP A 27 7.17 5.31 7.10
N VAL A 28 7.30 6.22 6.13
CA VAL A 28 8.58 6.86 5.82
C VAL A 28 9.11 7.65 7.03
N GLU A 29 8.25 8.45 7.66
CA GLU A 29 8.60 9.23 8.85
C GLU A 29 9.02 8.35 10.04
N MET A 30 8.44 7.15 10.14
CA MET A 30 8.72 6.18 11.20
C MET A 30 9.67 5.06 10.78
N SER A 31 10.32 5.17 9.63
CA SER A 31 11.14 4.11 9.02
C SER A 31 12.27 3.60 9.92
N LYS A 32 12.82 4.47 10.77
CA LYS A 32 13.81 4.10 11.81
C LYS A 32 13.30 3.06 12.80
N TYR A 33 11.98 2.98 13.00
CA TYR A 33 11.34 2.10 13.98
C TYR A 33 10.50 0.99 13.34
N GLN A 34 9.96 1.24 12.15
CA GLN A 34 9.03 0.34 11.46
C GLN A 34 9.69 -0.52 10.39
N GLY A 35 10.95 -0.26 10.06
CA GLY A 35 11.67 -0.96 8.99
C GLY A 35 11.60 -0.24 7.65
N THR A 36 12.47 -0.68 6.73
CA THR A 36 12.69 -0.03 5.43
C THR A 36 11.90 -0.66 4.29
N GLN A 37 11.02 -1.64 4.57
CA GLN A 37 10.20 -2.30 3.56
C GLN A 37 8.72 -2.22 3.92
N ALA A 38 7.87 -2.00 2.91
CA ALA A 38 6.43 -1.99 3.06
C ALA A 38 5.75 -2.76 1.91
N LEU A 39 4.84 -3.65 2.27
CA LEU A 39 3.98 -4.35 1.32
C LEU A 39 2.60 -3.70 1.30
N VAL A 40 2.34 -2.92 0.26
CA VAL A 40 1.10 -2.17 0.07
C VAL A 40 0.13 -2.98 -0.77
N ARG A 41 -1.10 -3.14 -0.30
CA ARG A 41 -2.13 -3.95 -0.93
C ARG A 41 -3.39 -3.17 -1.20
N SER A 42 -3.98 -3.38 -2.37
CA SER A 42 -5.22 -2.71 -2.78
C SER A 42 -5.98 -3.57 -3.77
N ILE A 43 -7.27 -3.29 -3.91
CA ILE A 43 -8.12 -3.84 -4.96
C ILE A 43 -8.64 -2.74 -5.92
N ASP A 44 -8.22 -1.49 -5.70
CA ASP A 44 -8.62 -0.37 -6.56
C ASP A 44 -7.90 -0.44 -7.92
N PRO A 45 -8.62 -0.41 -9.06
CA PRO A 45 -8.00 -0.51 -10.39
C PRO A 45 -7.02 0.62 -10.72
N MET A 46 -7.17 1.79 -10.09
CA MET A 46 -6.30 2.96 -10.29
C MET A 46 -5.14 3.00 -9.29
N PHE A 47 -5.02 2.02 -8.40
CA PHE A 47 -4.02 1.99 -7.33
C PHE A 47 -2.60 2.17 -7.83
N LEU A 48 -2.16 1.37 -8.82
CA LEU A 48 -0.78 1.44 -9.32
C LEU A 48 -0.44 2.81 -9.91
N GLY A 49 -1.39 3.44 -10.61
CA GLY A 49 -1.24 4.79 -11.15
C GLY A 49 -1.11 5.83 -10.04
N ASN A 50 -1.99 5.77 -9.04
CA ASN A 50 -1.98 6.69 -7.91
C ASN A 50 -0.74 6.53 -7.02
N LEU A 51 -0.28 5.30 -6.80
CA LEU A 51 0.94 5.01 -6.07
C LEU A 51 2.14 5.63 -6.78
N LYS A 52 2.34 5.32 -8.06
CA LYS A 52 3.45 5.87 -8.85
C LYS A 52 3.41 7.41 -8.90
N ALA A 53 2.22 7.98 -9.11
CA ALA A 53 2.06 9.43 -9.10
C ALA A 53 2.45 10.03 -7.75
N TYR A 54 2.03 9.42 -6.64
CA TYR A 54 2.39 9.91 -5.31
C TYR A 54 3.89 9.82 -5.05
N LEU A 55 4.52 8.67 -5.33
CA LEU A 55 5.96 8.47 -5.15
C LEU A 55 6.78 9.51 -5.94
N ASN A 56 6.35 9.87 -7.15
CA ASN A 56 7.06 10.84 -7.99
C ASN A 56 6.79 12.31 -7.63
N SER A 57 5.73 12.60 -6.87
CA SER A 57 5.27 13.98 -6.62
C SER A 57 5.57 14.50 -5.21
N GLU A 58 5.82 13.60 -4.26
CA GLU A 58 5.99 13.94 -2.85
C GLU A 58 7.47 13.84 -2.46
N THR A 59 8.02 14.93 -1.92
CA THR A 59 9.45 15.00 -1.55
C THR A 59 9.82 13.93 -0.51
N LEU A 60 8.93 13.60 0.42
CA LEU A 60 9.18 12.53 1.40
C LEU A 60 9.33 11.15 0.74
N MET A 61 8.87 10.96 -0.50
CA MET A 61 8.91 9.68 -1.20
C MET A 61 10.10 9.54 -2.15
N GLU A 62 10.98 10.55 -2.24
CA GLU A 62 12.12 10.57 -3.18
C GLU A 62 13.03 9.34 -3.07
N ASN A 63 13.17 8.81 -1.85
CA ASN A 63 14.00 7.64 -1.54
C ASN A 63 13.20 6.32 -1.48
N VAL A 64 11.98 6.28 -2.00
CA VAL A 64 11.13 5.08 -1.98
C VAL A 64 11.09 4.47 -3.38
N GLU A 65 11.56 3.22 -3.49
CA GLU A 65 11.54 2.46 -4.74
C GLU A 65 10.45 1.37 -4.72
N ILE A 66 9.88 1.10 -5.90
CA ILE A 66 9.08 -0.10 -6.12
C ILE A 66 10.02 -1.25 -6.43
N VAL A 67 10.09 -2.23 -5.52
CA VAL A 67 10.91 -3.44 -5.68
C VAL A 67 10.18 -4.50 -6.50
N GLN A 68 8.89 -4.70 -6.22
CA GLN A 68 8.10 -5.74 -6.85
C GLN A 68 6.64 -5.32 -6.96
N ILE A 69 6.00 -5.73 -8.06
CA ILE A 69 4.56 -5.60 -8.25
C ILE A 69 4.01 -7.00 -8.55
N GLU A 70 3.01 -7.40 -7.78
CA GLU A 70 2.22 -8.59 -8.03
C GLU A 70 0.77 -8.21 -8.28
N THR A 71 0.14 -8.92 -9.20
CA THR A 71 -1.28 -8.77 -9.50
C THR A 71 -1.86 -10.16 -9.68
N LYS A 72 -2.96 -10.43 -9.00
CA LYS A 72 -3.73 -11.67 -9.15
C LYS A 72 -5.21 -11.34 -9.25
N GLU A 73 -5.99 -12.28 -9.78
CA GLU A 73 -7.45 -12.17 -9.74
C GLU A 73 -7.93 -12.14 -8.27
N LEU A 74 -8.94 -11.31 -8.02
CA LEU A 74 -9.53 -11.19 -6.69
C LEU A 74 -10.47 -12.37 -6.46
N THR A 75 -10.14 -13.22 -5.49
CA THR A 75 -10.98 -14.38 -5.16
C THR A 75 -11.96 -14.08 -4.03
N SER A 76 -13.01 -14.89 -3.90
CA SER A 76 -13.92 -14.79 -2.75
C SER A 76 -13.21 -15.00 -1.40
N GLN A 77 -12.13 -15.79 -1.38
CA GLN A 77 -11.32 -15.98 -0.18
C GLN A 77 -10.60 -14.67 0.21
N ASP A 78 -10.00 -13.98 -0.76
CA ASP A 78 -9.33 -12.69 -0.53
C ASP A 78 -10.31 -11.65 0.03
N ILE A 79 -11.53 -11.61 -0.52
CA ILE A 79 -12.60 -10.73 -0.03
C ILE A 79 -12.91 -11.01 1.44
N GLN A 80 -13.09 -12.28 1.82
CA GLN A 80 -13.37 -12.65 3.20
C GLN A 80 -12.21 -12.32 4.13
N GLU A 81 -10.96 -12.54 3.71
CA GLU A 81 -9.78 -12.18 4.48
C GLU A 81 -9.69 -10.66 4.72
N ILE A 82 -10.03 -9.84 3.72
CA ILE A 82 -10.07 -8.38 3.86
C ILE A 82 -11.18 -7.94 4.83
N ILE A 83 -12.39 -8.51 4.71
CA ILE A 83 -13.51 -8.17 5.59
C ILE A 83 -13.18 -8.53 7.05
N VAL A 84 -12.73 -9.75 7.31
CA VAL A 84 -12.41 -10.23 8.66
C VAL A 84 -11.22 -9.49 9.27
N GLY A 85 -10.24 -9.11 8.45
CA GLY A 85 -9.05 -8.38 8.88
C GLY A 85 -9.24 -6.87 9.05
N SER A 86 -10.41 -6.33 8.68
CA SER A 86 -10.68 -4.89 8.75
C SER A 86 -11.39 -4.50 10.05
N LEU A 87 -11.10 -3.29 10.53
CA LEU A 87 -11.88 -2.62 11.58
C LEU A 87 -13.08 -1.86 11.02
N ASN A 88 -13.17 -1.72 9.69
CA ASN A 88 -14.30 -1.10 9.01
C ASN A 88 -15.36 -2.16 8.70
N SER A 89 -16.62 -1.76 8.71
CA SER A 89 -17.75 -2.63 8.36
C SER A 89 -17.89 -2.73 6.84
N PHE A 90 -17.05 -3.56 6.20
CA PHE A 90 -17.19 -3.90 4.79
C PHE A 90 -18.05 -5.15 4.61
N ASP A 91 -18.77 -5.20 3.48
CA ASP A 91 -19.46 -6.39 3.00
C ASP A 91 -19.02 -6.73 1.56
N VAL A 92 -19.63 -7.75 0.96
CA VAL A 92 -19.26 -8.24 -0.38
C VAL A 92 -19.58 -7.21 -1.48
N GLU A 93 -20.57 -6.34 -1.28
CA GLU A 93 -20.98 -5.33 -2.27
C GLU A 93 -19.91 -4.23 -2.43
N ASP A 94 -19.13 -3.95 -1.39
CA ASP A 94 -17.98 -3.02 -1.44
C ASP A 94 -16.85 -3.47 -2.40
N PHE A 95 -16.86 -4.75 -2.79
CA PHE A 95 -15.91 -5.33 -3.73
C PHE A 95 -16.42 -5.30 -5.17
N SER A 96 -17.66 -4.88 -5.39
CA SER A 96 -18.25 -4.75 -6.73
C SER A 96 -17.36 -3.90 -7.65
N GLY A 97 -17.09 -4.41 -8.84
CA GLY A 97 -16.21 -3.77 -9.82
C GLY A 97 -14.69 -3.90 -9.57
N ALA A 98 -14.24 -4.52 -8.47
CA ALA A 98 -12.86 -4.97 -8.36
C ALA A 98 -12.69 -6.38 -8.91
N SER A 99 -11.79 -6.51 -9.88
CA SER A 99 -11.44 -7.80 -10.49
C SER A 99 -10.09 -8.34 -10.04
N HIS A 100 -9.22 -7.48 -9.52
CA HIS A 100 -7.85 -7.82 -9.21
C HIS A 100 -7.45 -7.35 -7.82
N TYR A 101 -6.52 -8.10 -7.25
CA TYR A 101 -5.77 -7.76 -6.07
C TYR A 101 -4.35 -7.37 -6.47
N TYR A 102 -3.90 -6.22 -5.99
CA TYR A 102 -2.57 -5.67 -6.23
C TYR A 102 -1.76 -5.72 -4.95
N ALA A 103 -0.51 -6.18 -5.06
CA ALA A 103 0.46 -6.11 -3.98
C ALA A 103 1.75 -5.48 -4.51
N VAL A 104 2.22 -4.43 -3.84
CA VAL A 104 3.44 -3.71 -4.23
C VAL A 104 4.40 -3.70 -3.06
N LEU A 105 5.57 -4.31 -3.26
CA LEU A 105 6.67 -4.22 -2.32
C LEU A 105 7.45 -2.93 -2.59
N LEU A 106 7.49 -2.08 -1.58
CA LEU A 106 8.26 -0.85 -1.55
C LEU A 106 9.47 -1.01 -0.64
N LYS A 107 10.53 -0.26 -0.94
CA LYS A 107 11.72 -0.17 -0.10
C LYS A 107 12.21 1.26 -0.02
N ILE A 108 12.64 1.67 1.17
CA ILE A 108 13.38 2.92 1.37
C ILE A 108 14.84 2.64 1.04
N THR A 109 15.36 3.29 0.00
CA THR A 109 16.77 3.30 -0.33
C THR A 109 17.44 4.36 0.52
N SER A 110 18.21 3.97 1.55
CA SER A 110 19.06 4.93 2.22
C SER A 110 20.18 5.35 1.25
N GLU A 111 20.29 6.63 0.92
CA GLU A 111 21.62 7.19 0.70
C GLU A 111 22.31 7.18 2.07
N ASP A 112 23.44 6.46 2.14
CA ASP A 112 24.40 6.39 3.25
C ASP A 112 23.98 7.00 4.59
N ALA A 113 23.56 6.13 5.51
CA ALA A 113 23.77 6.37 6.93
C ALA A 113 25.26 6.13 7.28
N SER A 114 26.18 6.81 6.60
CA SER A 114 27.48 7.14 7.17
C SER A 114 27.29 8.35 8.08
N TYR A 115 26.63 8.11 9.22
CA TYR A 115 26.77 9.00 10.36
C TYR A 115 27.97 8.46 11.16
N GLU A 116 29.12 9.10 10.97
CA GLU A 116 30.20 9.11 11.96
C GLU A 116 29.70 9.61 13.33
#